data_AF-A0A6B3RNS4-F1
#
_entry.id   AF-A0A6B3RNS4-F1
#
_cell.length_a   1.000
_cell.length_b   1.000
_cell.length_c   1.000
_cell.angle_alpha   90.00
_cell.angle_beta   90.00
_cell.angle_gamma   90.00
#
_symmetry.space_group_name_H-M   'P 1'
#
loop_
_entity.id
_entity.type
_entity.pdbx_description
1 polymer ?
#
loop_
_entity_poly.entity_id
_entity_poly.type
_entity_poly.pdbx_seq_one_letter_code
_entity_poly.pdbx_strand_id
1 'polypeptide(L)' 'MLKKFLDPNHPFFANALVRWLSAGIPVIWAGVEFVNGSPGWGFVFAALGALAFWVLIVRGPDKPQGPGKPQD' A
#
# COMPACT_ATOMS: atom_id res chain seq x y z
N MET A 1 -9.79 13.82 1.24
CA MET A 1 -9.06 13.85 2.52
C MET A 1 -8.24 12.55 2.76
N LEU A 2 -8.72 11.35 2.42
CA LEU A 2 -7.94 10.09 2.50
C LEU A 2 -6.89 9.89 1.38
N LYS A 3 -7.00 10.63 0.26
CA LYS A 3 -6.14 10.52 -0.94
C LYS A 3 -4.65 10.85 -0.72
N LYS A 4 -4.26 11.38 0.44
CA LYS A 4 -2.91 11.94 0.67
C LYS A 4 -1.96 11.04 1.47
N PHE A 5 -2.47 10.02 2.18
CA PHE A 5 -1.64 9.16 3.03
C PHE A 5 -0.94 8.04 2.27
N LEU A 6 -1.58 7.53 1.21
CA LEU A 6 -1.07 6.43 0.41
C LEU A 6 -1.34 6.73 -1.06
N ASP A 7 -0.54 7.64 -1.61
CA ASP A 7 -0.65 8.03 -3.02
C ASP A 7 0.33 7.19 -3.87
N PRO A 8 -0.15 6.25 -4.69
CA PRO A 8 0.71 5.41 -5.54
C PRO A 8 1.46 6.21 -6.62
N ASN A 9 1.06 7.47 -6.88
CA ASN A 9 1.69 8.38 -7.82
C ASN A 9 2.83 9.22 -7.19
N HIS A 10 3.06 9.11 -5.88
CA HIS A 10 4.17 9.81 -5.24
C HIS A 10 5.53 9.29 -5.77
N PRO A 11 6.54 10.15 -6.02
CA PRO A 11 7.85 9.73 -6.56
C PRO A 11 8.53 8.64 -5.73
N PHE A 12 8.23 8.57 -4.43
CA PHE A 12 8.67 7.48 -3.55
C PHE A 12 8.23 6.09 -4.03
N PHE A 13 6.99 5.97 -4.53
CA PHE A 13 6.45 4.72 -5.04
C PHE A 13 6.71 4.52 -6.54
N ALA A 14 7.47 5.41 -7.21
CA ALA A 14 7.83 5.21 -8.62
C ALA A 14 8.60 3.90 -8.84
N ASN A 15 9.40 3.49 -7.84
CA ASN A 15 10.03 2.18 -7.84
C ASN A 15 9.06 1.10 -7.34
N ALA A 16 8.78 0.11 -8.19
CA ALA A 16 7.91 -1.01 -7.85
C ALA A 16 8.39 -1.77 -6.59
N LEU A 17 9.71 -1.84 -6.36
CA LEU A 17 10.27 -2.53 -5.21
C LEU A 17 9.92 -1.84 -3.89
N VAL A 18 9.86 -0.51 -3.88
CA VAL A 18 9.43 0.27 -2.70
C VAL A 18 7.96 -0.02 -2.39
N ARG A 19 7.10 -0.15 -3.40
CA ARG A 19 5.69 -0.54 -3.21
C ARG A 19 5.56 -1.91 -2.54
N TRP A 20 6.35 -2.88 -3.00
CA TRP A 20 6.41 -4.21 -2.41
C TRP A 20 6.91 -4.18 -0.96
N LEU A 21 7.95 -3.40 -0.66
CA LEU A 21 8.45 -3.25 0.71
C LEU A 21 7.42 -2.58 1.63
N SER A 22 6.77 -1.50 1.18
CA SER A 22 5.76 -0.79 1.97
C SER A 22 4.53 -1.64 2.29
N ALA A 23 4.13 -2.54 1.39
CA ALA A 23 3.05 -3.49 1.65
C ALA A 23 3.54 -4.74 2.42
N GLY A 24 4.71 -5.26 2.09
CA GLY A 24 5.23 -6.53 2.62
C GLY A 24 5.73 -6.46 4.05
N ILE A 25 6.39 -5.37 4.44
CA ILE A 25 6.91 -5.18 5.81
C ILE A 25 5.79 -5.31 6.87
N PRO A 26 4.67 -4.58 6.77
CA PRO A 26 3.58 -4.73 7.75
C PRO A 26 2.94 -6.12 7.74
N VAL A 27 2.86 -6.81 6.59
CA VAL A 27 2.35 -8.19 6.53
C VAL A 27 3.29 -9.18 7.24
N ILE A 28 4.60 -9.04 7.04
CA ILE A 28 5.60 -9.87 7.74
C ILE A 28 5.52 -9.59 9.25
N TRP A 29 5.40 -8.32 9.65
CA TRP A 29 5.28 -7.93 11.04
C TRP A 29 4.02 -8.48 11.70
N ALA A 30 2.90 -8.50 10.97
CA ALA A 30 1.67 -9.14 11.44
C ALA A 30 1.91 -10.61 11.83
N GLY A 31 2.65 -11.36 11.01
CA GLY A 31 3.03 -12.74 11.30
C GLY A 31 3.85 -12.86 12.60
N VAL A 32 4.79 -11.94 12.83
CA VAL A 32 5.58 -11.88 14.07
C VAL A 32 4.68 -11.64 15.28
N GLU A 33 3.71 -10.71 15.19
CA GLU A 33 2.76 -10.43 16.28
C GLU A 33 1.85 -11.62 16.59
N PHE A 34 1.43 -12.39 15.57
CA PHE A 34 0.69 -13.62 15.77
C PHE A 34 1.52 -14.68 16.51
N VAL A 35 2.81 -14.80 16.19
CA VAL A 35 3.74 -15.74 16.88
C VAL A 35 4.03 -15.30 18.32
N ASN A 36 4.13 -13.99 18.58
CA ASN A 36 4.36 -13.43 19.92
C ASN A 36 3.12 -13.42 20.83
N GLY A 37 1.96 -13.88 20.36
CA GLY A 37 0.74 -13.95 21.16
C GLY A 37 -0.04 -12.63 21.26
N SER A 38 0.20 -11.69 20.33
CA SER A 38 -0.51 -10.41 20.22
C SER A 38 -1.45 -10.39 19.00
N PRO A 39 -2.49 -11.26 18.94
CA PRO A 39 -3.33 -11.41 17.75
C PRO A 39 -4.09 -10.13 17.39
N GLY A 40 -4.46 -9.30 18.37
CA GLY A 40 -5.10 -8.00 18.10
C GLY A 40 -4.24 -7.08 17.24
N TRP A 41 -2.97 -6.91 17.62
CA TRP A 41 -2.00 -6.14 16.84
C TRP A 41 -1.68 -6.82 15.52
N GLY A 42 -1.58 -8.15 15.50
CA GLY A 42 -1.43 -8.94 14.27
C GLY A 42 -2.51 -8.63 13.24
N PHE A 43 -3.78 -8.60 13.64
CA PHE A 43 -4.87 -8.23 12.73
C PHE A 43 -4.80 -6.79 12.23
N VAL A 44 -4.39 -5.83 13.08
CA VAL A 44 -4.21 -4.44 12.67
C VAL A 44 -3.13 -4.32 11.60
N PHE A 45 -1.95 -4.91 11.83
CA PHE A 45 -0.86 -4.89 10.86
C PHE A 45 -1.19 -5.66 9.58
N ALA A 46 -1.91 -6.78 9.70
CA ALA A 46 -2.38 -7.55 8.54
C ALA A 46 -3.36 -6.71 7.70
N ALA A 47 -4.33 -6.03 8.32
CA ALA A 47 -5.28 -5.17 7.63
C ALA A 47 -4.59 -3.97 6.96
N LEU A 48 -3.65 -3.33 7.66
CA LEU A 48 -2.86 -2.22 7.11
C LEU A 48 -1.99 -2.67 5.93
N GLY A 49 -1.33 -3.82 6.06
CA GLY A 49 -0.51 -4.40 5.00
C GLY A 49 -1.33 -4.81 3.77
N ALA A 50 -2.51 -5.42 3.99
CA ALA A 50 -3.44 -5.77 2.91
C ALA A 50 -3.98 -4.52 2.19
N LEU A 51 -4.31 -3.46 2.94
CA LEU A 51 -4.75 -2.19 2.35
C LEU A 51 -3.62 -1.55 1.52
N ALA A 52 -2.40 -1.51 2.07
CA ALA A 52 -1.24 -0.98 1.36
C ALA A 52 -0.93 -1.79 0.09
N PHE A 53 -1.03 -3.11 0.17
CA PHE A 53 -0.90 -4.00 -0.98
C PHE A 53 -1.95 -3.69 -2.06
N TRP A 54 -3.22 -3.56 -1.67
CA TRP A 54 -4.30 -3.23 -2.60
C TRP A 54 -4.06 -1.89 -3.30
N VAL A 55 -3.70 -0.84 -2.55
CA VAL A 55 -3.53 0.51 -3.12
C VAL A 55 -2.26 0.63 -3.95
N LEU A 56 -1.13 0.12 -3.48
CA LEU A 56 0.16 0.30 -4.14
C LEU A 56 0.39 -0.70 -5.27
N ILE A 57 -0.12 -1.93 -5.14
CA ILE A 57 0.20 -3.02 -6.06
C ILE A 57 -1.00 -3.35 -6.96
N VAL A 58 -2.18 -3.56 -6.39
CA VAL A 58 -3.37 -3.96 -7.18
C VAL A 58 -3.91 -2.79 -8.00
N ARG A 59 -4.14 -1.63 -7.35
CA ARG A 59 -4.57 -0.41 -8.04
C ARG A 59 -3.42 0.19 -8.85
N GLY A 60 -2.24 0.28 -8.24
CA GLY A 60 -1.06 0.85 -8.89
C GLY A 60 -1.20 2.35 -9.19
N PRO A 61 -0.17 2.96 -9.81
CA PRO A 61 -0.19 4.35 -10.23
C PRO A 61 -1.17 4.52 -11.40
N ASP A 62 -1.81 5.68 -11.45
CA ASP A 62 -2.65 6.02 -12.59
C ASP A 62 -1.78 6.16 -13.83
N LYS A 63 -2.27 5.68 -14.98
CA LYS A 63 -1.54 5.84 -16.24
C LYS A 63 -1.37 7.35 -16.50
N PRO A 64 -0.19 7.80 -16.95
CA PRO A 64 0.00 9.20 -17.30
C PRO A 64 -1.10 9.59 -18.29
N GLN A 65 -1.91 10.58 -17.91
CA GLN A 65 -2.98 11.09 -18.74
C GLN A 65 -2.31 11.70 -19.98
N GLY A 66 -2.39 10.99 -21.11
CA GLY A 66 -1.90 11.50 -22.38
C GLY A 66 -2.53 12.86 -22.68
N PRO A 67 -1.84 13.74 -23.43
CA PRO A 67 -2.33 15.09 -23.68
C PRO A 67 -3.68 15.02 -24.41
N GLY A 68 -4.76 15.43 -23.73
CA GLY A 68 -6.04 15.74 -24.38
C GLY A 68 -7.21 14.78 -24.14
N LYS A 69 -7.64 14.56 -22.89
CA LYS A 69 -9.06 14.24 -22.62
C LYS A 69 -9.58 15.11 -21.48
N PRO A 70 -10.59 15.96 -21.71
CA PRO A 70 -11.32 16.65 -20.64
C PRO A 70 -11.86 15.62 -19.65
N GLN A 71 -11.77 15.98 -18.37
CA GLN A 71 -12.26 15.17 -17.26
C GLN A 71 -13.75 15.52 -17.08
N ASP A 72 -14.63 14.71 -17.67
CA ASP A 72 -16.09 14.80 -17.51
C ASP A 72 -16.53 14.39 -16.10
#